data_AF-I0IHH3-F1
#
_entry.id   AF-I0IHH3-F1
#
_cell.length_a   1.000
_cell.length_b   1.000
_cell.length_c   1.000
_cell.angle_alpha   90.00
_cell.angle_beta   90.00
_cell.angle_gamma   90.00
#
_symmetry.space_group_name_H-M   'P 1'
#
loop_
_entity.id
_entity.type
_entity.pdbx_description
1 polymer ?
#
loop_
_entity_poly.entity_id
_entity_poly.type
_entity_poly.pdbx_seq_one_letter_code
_entity_poly.pdbx_strand_id
1 'polypeptide(L)'
;MSDLVLTKVLATLGPATADPTNVAKLIQEGVRVLRLNFSHGGFDEFARTLASAREGIAATKLPVGILGDLSGPKIRCRGVTGGSLELNPGDTVEFVAGDDDAVVVTPGRIRLGTTYDPIVTEVEPGHRVLINDGAIRMLATVRREASHPDGDGRPALLCRVTHGNLLSPSKGINLPDTEVSAPALTDWDRRCAAWAVENDLDFVALSFVRKAADVDELLDLLESLGRDNRTMNSRTRLPVIAKIEKPQAIEALDAILAASDGVMVARGDLGVEMDVAEVPVLQKQIVKHAHTMGRPVIVATQMLESMISAPTPTRAEVSDVANAILDGADATMLSGETAVGRFPVITVKTMARTARIAEGYLARSGLKPTQRPAPEGLRDHRAAAIARGVAAIVEELEPRYVVIWSETGGGARYLSHCRLRRPIIAFTSSPRAERQMTLLYGIHPVLVETPPGTESFIRTIDDTIVGRGWAEAGETVLVVKGEPIGTPGVTNKIRIHELRAPLA
;
A
#
# COMPACT_ATOMS: atom_id res chain seq x y z
N MET A 1 23.62 14.02 -3.84
CA MET A 1 22.54 12.99 -3.96
C MET A 1 22.92 11.95 -5.02
N SER A 2 24.07 11.27 -4.86
CA SER A 2 24.60 10.40 -5.92
C SER A 2 23.90 9.05 -6.10
N ASP A 3 22.96 8.66 -5.23
CA ASP A 3 22.12 7.46 -5.46
C ASP A 3 20.71 7.63 -4.89
N LEU A 4 19.85 8.34 -5.64
CA LEU A 4 18.42 8.39 -5.35
C LEU A 4 17.79 7.01 -5.59
N VAL A 5 17.14 6.47 -4.56
CA VAL A 5 16.36 5.23 -4.68
C VAL A 5 15.07 5.52 -5.43
N LEU A 6 14.80 4.76 -6.49
CA LEU A 6 13.64 4.98 -7.36
C LEU A 6 12.37 4.36 -6.74
N THR A 7 12.45 3.10 -6.30
CA THR A 7 11.43 2.41 -5.52
C THR A 7 11.29 3.07 -4.15
N LYS A 8 10.04 3.30 -3.74
CA LYS A 8 9.73 4.02 -2.51
C LYS A 8 9.70 3.07 -1.32
N VAL A 9 10.07 3.58 -0.15
CA VAL A 9 9.96 2.84 1.11
C VAL A 9 8.82 3.42 1.92
N LEU A 10 7.88 2.55 2.31
CA LEU A 10 6.85 2.85 3.28
C LEU A 10 7.23 2.29 4.64
N ALA A 11 6.95 3.05 5.70
CA ALA A 11 7.11 2.58 7.07
C ALA A 11 5.81 2.79 7.85
N THR A 12 5.38 1.74 8.55
CA THR A 12 4.28 1.83 9.50
C THR A 12 4.77 2.46 10.79
N LEU A 13 4.07 3.49 11.25
CA LEU A 13 4.32 4.09 12.54
C LEU A 13 3.64 3.29 13.66
N GLY A 14 4.31 3.17 14.78
CA GLY A 14 3.79 2.54 16.00
C GLY A 14 4.65 2.89 17.20
N PRO A 15 4.49 2.19 18.34
CA PRO A 15 5.20 2.47 19.58
C PRO A 15 6.73 2.64 19.45
N ALA A 16 7.38 1.88 18.55
CA ALA A 16 8.84 1.95 18.36
C ALA A 16 9.31 3.23 17.63
N THR A 17 8.39 3.95 16.97
CA THR A 17 8.70 5.11 16.13
C THR A 17 7.69 6.24 16.32
N ALA A 18 7.04 6.29 17.49
CA ALA A 18 5.95 7.24 17.76
C ALA A 18 6.46 8.66 18.03
N ASP A 19 7.76 8.87 18.27
CA ASP A 19 8.33 10.19 18.52
C ASP A 19 8.88 10.88 17.25
N PRO A 20 8.86 12.23 17.19
CA PRO A 20 9.34 12.98 16.03
C PRO A 20 10.79 12.71 15.63
N THR A 21 11.66 12.42 16.60
CA THR A 21 13.09 12.20 16.34
C THR A 21 13.31 10.90 15.58
N ASN A 22 12.63 9.82 15.98
CA ASN A 22 12.71 8.57 15.26
C ASN A 22 12.03 8.67 13.88
N VAL A 23 10.89 9.36 13.77
CA VAL A 23 10.28 9.65 12.45
C VAL A 23 11.30 10.33 11.52
N ALA A 24 11.98 11.39 11.98
CA ALA A 24 12.98 12.10 11.19
C ALA A 24 14.13 11.18 10.73
N LYS A 25 14.61 10.28 11.61
CA LYS A 25 15.61 9.27 11.24
C LYS A 25 15.12 8.32 10.15
N LEU A 26 13.87 7.83 10.24
CA LEU A 26 13.31 6.96 9.18
C LEU A 26 13.28 7.67 7.82
N ILE A 27 12.88 8.95 7.80
CA ILE A 27 12.79 9.75 6.57
C ILE A 27 14.18 9.98 5.96
N GLN A 28 15.18 10.27 6.81
CA GLN A 28 16.58 10.43 6.39
C GLN A 28 17.14 9.14 5.79
N GLU A 29 16.80 7.96 6.33
CA GLU A 29 17.25 6.67 5.81
C GLU A 29 16.50 6.21 4.55
N GLY A 30 15.40 6.87 4.17
CA GLY A 30 14.77 6.67 2.85
C GLY A 30 13.26 6.51 2.84
N VAL A 31 12.56 6.62 3.97
CA VAL A 31 11.08 6.57 3.98
C VAL A 31 10.51 7.75 3.21
N ARG A 32 9.52 7.47 2.35
CA ARG A 32 8.80 8.49 1.56
C ARG A 32 7.29 8.49 1.79
N VAL A 33 6.73 7.44 2.35
CA VAL A 33 5.35 7.45 2.86
C VAL A 33 5.29 6.82 4.25
N LEU A 34 4.60 7.47 5.17
CA LEU A 34 4.33 6.97 6.52
C LEU A 34 2.93 6.36 6.56
N ARG A 35 2.81 5.16 7.09
CA ARG A 35 1.53 4.46 7.25
C ARG A 35 1.02 4.59 8.69
N LEU A 36 -0.22 5.05 8.83
CA LEU A 36 -1.02 4.97 10.05
C LEU A 36 -1.98 3.78 9.92
N ASN A 37 -1.83 2.78 10.79
CA ASN A 37 -2.69 1.59 10.77
C ASN A 37 -3.90 1.79 11.68
N PHE A 38 -5.10 1.97 11.11
CA PHE A 38 -6.33 2.18 11.88
C PHE A 38 -6.93 0.91 12.48
N SER A 39 -6.23 -0.22 12.38
CA SER A 39 -6.62 -1.47 13.05
C SER A 39 -6.34 -1.49 14.55
N HIS A 40 -5.50 -0.57 15.06
CA HIS A 40 -5.04 -0.56 16.44
C HIS A 40 -5.07 0.86 16.98
N GLY A 41 -5.68 1.06 18.15
CA GLY A 41 -5.80 2.38 18.77
C GLY A 41 -7.09 3.11 18.40
N GLY A 42 -7.16 4.38 18.78
CA GLY A 42 -8.30 5.26 18.52
C GLY A 42 -7.86 6.64 18.05
N PHE A 43 -8.82 7.54 17.80
CA PHE A 43 -8.53 8.86 17.20
C PHE A 43 -7.52 9.70 17.98
N ASP A 44 -7.50 9.62 19.31
CA ASP A 44 -6.52 10.33 20.13
C ASP A 44 -5.08 9.82 19.89
N GLU A 45 -4.92 8.52 19.70
CA GLU A 45 -3.63 7.92 19.38
C GLU A 45 -3.22 8.26 17.96
N PHE A 46 -4.13 8.15 16.99
CA PHE A 46 -3.88 8.55 15.60
C PHE A 46 -3.46 10.02 15.50
N ALA A 47 -4.10 10.90 16.27
CA ALA A 47 -3.77 12.33 16.30
C ALA A 47 -2.36 12.57 16.87
N ARG A 48 -1.97 11.89 17.94
CA ARG A 48 -0.60 11.97 18.48
C ARG A 48 0.42 11.48 17.47
N THR A 49 0.21 10.30 16.89
CA THR A 49 1.12 9.74 15.88
C THR A 49 1.23 10.64 14.65
N LEU A 50 0.12 11.23 14.18
CA LEU A 50 0.10 12.17 13.07
C LEU A 50 0.86 13.46 13.39
N ALA A 51 0.69 13.99 14.60
CA ALA A 51 1.44 15.18 15.04
C ALA A 51 2.94 14.91 15.03
N SER A 52 3.38 13.79 15.61
CA SER A 52 4.78 13.39 15.59
C SER A 52 5.31 13.11 14.19
N ALA A 53 4.49 12.53 13.31
CA ALA A 53 4.82 12.33 11.90
C ALA A 53 5.12 13.68 11.23
N ARG A 54 4.23 14.66 11.38
CA ARG A 54 4.36 16.00 10.78
C ARG A 54 5.56 16.76 11.31
N GLU A 55 5.82 16.69 12.62
CA GLU A 55 7.00 17.32 13.23
C GLU A 55 8.30 16.70 12.70
N GLY A 56 8.37 15.37 12.60
CA GLY A 56 9.52 14.68 12.01
C GLY A 56 9.73 15.04 10.53
N ILE A 57 8.65 15.14 9.75
CA ILE A 57 8.70 15.60 8.34
C ILE A 57 9.27 17.01 8.27
N ALA A 58 8.73 17.95 9.05
CA ALA A 58 9.17 19.34 9.07
C ALA A 58 10.66 19.48 9.42
N ALA A 59 11.15 18.67 10.37
CA ALA A 59 12.56 18.66 10.77
C ALA A 59 13.50 18.23 9.64
N THR A 60 13.06 17.35 8.74
CA THR A 60 13.89 16.88 7.61
C THR A 60 13.82 17.75 6.36
N LYS A 61 12.74 18.54 6.20
CA LYS A 61 12.44 19.31 4.99
C LYS A 61 12.37 18.43 3.72
N LEU A 62 12.07 17.14 3.88
CA LEU A 62 11.89 16.21 2.78
C LEU A 62 10.39 15.94 2.57
N PRO A 63 9.93 15.83 1.32
CA PRO A 63 8.54 15.52 1.04
C PRO A 63 8.24 14.07 1.41
N VAL A 64 7.19 13.88 2.22
CA VAL A 64 6.73 12.57 2.70
C VAL A 64 5.21 12.57 2.72
N GLY A 65 4.61 11.55 2.13
CA GLY A 65 3.16 11.33 2.19
C GLY A 65 2.74 10.57 3.44
N ILE A 66 1.46 10.67 3.82
CA ILE A 66 0.86 9.92 4.92
C ILE A 66 -0.33 9.11 4.40
N LEU A 67 -0.28 7.80 4.61
CA LEU A 67 -1.30 6.83 4.23
C LEU A 67 -2.07 6.36 5.47
N GLY A 68 -3.39 6.51 5.46
CA GLY A 68 -4.28 5.87 6.44
C GLY A 68 -4.72 4.50 5.95
N ASP A 69 -4.46 3.44 6.70
CA ASP A 69 -4.84 2.06 6.34
C ASP A 69 -6.09 1.65 7.13
N LEU A 70 -7.22 1.54 6.43
CA LEU A 70 -8.52 1.15 6.99
C LEU A 70 -8.48 -0.31 7.45
N SER A 71 -9.18 -0.62 8.54
CA SER A 71 -9.12 -1.94 9.15
C SER A 71 -9.87 -3.00 8.33
N GLY A 72 -11.00 -2.62 7.74
CA GLY A 72 -11.93 -3.55 7.09
C GLY A 72 -12.60 -4.53 8.06
N PRO A 73 -13.43 -5.45 7.56
CA PRO A 73 -14.21 -6.38 8.36
C PRO A 73 -13.32 -7.47 8.99
N LYS A 74 -12.83 -7.22 10.21
CA LYS A 74 -12.03 -8.21 10.95
C LYS A 74 -12.94 -9.15 11.73
N ILE A 75 -13.17 -10.33 11.17
CA ILE A 75 -13.81 -11.42 11.90
C ILE A 75 -12.83 -11.97 12.92
N ARG A 76 -13.25 -12.08 14.18
CA ARG A 76 -12.42 -12.55 15.28
C ARG A 76 -13.16 -13.56 16.13
N CYS A 77 -12.40 -14.43 16.78
CA CYS A 77 -12.84 -15.15 17.97
C CYS A 77 -13.11 -14.13 19.08
N ARG A 78 -14.08 -14.39 19.94
CA ARG A 78 -14.29 -13.59 21.14
C ARG A 78 -13.37 -14.06 22.28
N GLY A 79 -13.83 -14.08 23.53
CA GLY A 79 -13.00 -14.48 24.67
C GLY A 79 -12.66 -15.97 24.64
N VAL A 80 -11.72 -16.38 25.48
CA VAL A 80 -11.39 -17.79 25.72
C VAL A 80 -11.35 -18.00 27.22
N THR A 81 -12.21 -18.88 27.75
CA THR A 81 -12.23 -19.18 29.18
C THR A 81 -10.87 -19.76 29.60
N GLY A 82 -10.27 -19.18 30.63
CA GLY A 82 -8.90 -19.54 31.07
C GLY A 82 -7.77 -18.83 30.29
N GLY A 83 -8.09 -17.92 29.38
CA GLY A 83 -7.13 -17.06 28.68
C GLY A 83 -6.47 -17.69 27.45
N SER A 84 -6.44 -19.01 27.34
CA SER A 84 -6.04 -19.74 26.13
C SER A 84 -6.53 -21.18 26.17
N LEU A 85 -6.73 -21.80 25.00
CA LEU A 85 -7.17 -23.17 24.85
C LEU A 85 -6.37 -23.88 23.75
N GLU A 86 -5.87 -25.08 24.03
CA GLU A 86 -5.21 -25.90 23.01
C GLU A 86 -6.26 -26.67 22.20
N LEU A 87 -6.24 -26.50 20.88
CA LEU A 87 -7.05 -27.28 19.95
C LEU A 87 -6.17 -28.36 19.32
N ASN A 88 -6.65 -29.60 19.30
CA ASN A 88 -5.94 -30.75 18.74
C ASN A 88 -6.59 -31.21 17.43
N PRO A 89 -5.82 -31.79 16.50
CA PRO A 89 -6.39 -32.45 15.32
C PRO A 89 -7.45 -33.49 15.71
N GLY A 90 -8.62 -33.42 15.08
CA GLY A 90 -9.78 -34.27 15.37
C GLY A 90 -10.82 -33.65 16.31
N ASP A 91 -10.45 -32.60 17.05
CA ASP A 91 -11.40 -31.88 17.91
C ASP A 91 -12.56 -31.30 17.10
N THR A 92 -13.73 -31.21 17.73
CA THR A 92 -14.91 -30.56 17.16
C THR A 92 -15.09 -29.17 17.76
N VAL A 93 -15.12 -28.15 16.91
CA VAL A 93 -15.39 -26.76 17.29
C VAL A 93 -16.79 -26.40 16.82
N GLU A 94 -17.63 -25.95 17.74
CA GLU A 94 -19.00 -25.50 17.49
C GLU A 94 -19.05 -23.97 17.58
N PHE A 95 -19.34 -23.30 16.46
CA PHE A 95 -19.71 -21.90 16.45
C PHE A 95 -21.22 -21.78 16.68
N VAL A 96 -21.64 -20.93 17.61
CA VAL A 96 -23.05 -20.64 17.88
C VAL A 96 -23.25 -19.13 17.84
N ALA A 97 -24.29 -18.67 17.13
CA ALA A 97 -24.58 -17.24 17.04
C ALA A 97 -24.90 -16.64 18.41
N GLY A 98 -24.32 -15.47 18.70
CA GLY A 98 -24.56 -14.71 19.94
C GLY A 98 -23.82 -15.21 21.18
N ASP A 99 -22.91 -16.18 21.05
CA ASP A 99 -22.06 -16.62 22.17
C ASP A 99 -20.84 -15.70 22.37
N ASP A 100 -20.49 -15.46 23.64
CA ASP A 100 -19.45 -14.52 24.04
C ASP A 100 -18.06 -15.14 24.23
N ASP A 101 -17.94 -16.34 24.78
CA ASP A 101 -16.64 -16.93 25.13
C ASP A 101 -16.44 -18.32 24.53
N ALA A 102 -15.18 -18.65 24.24
CA ALA A 102 -14.78 -20.01 23.92
C ALA A 102 -14.72 -20.87 25.17
N VAL A 103 -15.48 -21.96 25.21
CA VAL A 103 -15.61 -22.85 26.37
C VAL A 103 -15.45 -24.30 25.94
N VAL A 104 -14.70 -25.07 26.72
CA VAL A 104 -14.66 -26.53 26.57
C VAL A 104 -15.99 -27.09 27.09
N VAL A 105 -16.80 -27.67 26.20
CA VAL A 105 -18.08 -28.30 26.57
C VAL A 105 -17.82 -29.70 27.13
N THR A 106 -16.99 -30.48 26.44
CA THR A 106 -16.47 -31.78 26.87
C THR A 106 -15.07 -31.98 26.26
N PRO A 107 -14.24 -32.93 26.75
CA PRO A 107 -12.95 -33.22 26.11
C PRO A 107 -13.13 -33.48 24.60
N GLY A 108 -12.43 -32.71 23.76
CA GLY A 108 -12.52 -32.77 22.30
C GLY A 108 -13.74 -32.08 21.67
N ARG A 109 -14.60 -31.41 22.46
CA ARG A 109 -15.68 -30.54 21.96
C ARG A 109 -15.61 -29.14 22.57
N ILE A 110 -15.39 -28.16 21.72
CA ILE A 110 -15.20 -26.76 22.08
C ILE A 110 -16.34 -25.96 21.48
N ARG A 111 -16.93 -25.06 22.26
CA ARG A 111 -17.82 -24.02 21.73
C ARG A 111 -17.04 -22.72 21.59
N LEU A 112 -17.19 -22.01 20.49
CA LEU A 112 -16.39 -20.83 20.16
C LEU A 112 -17.27 -19.68 19.67
N GLY A 113 -17.29 -18.58 20.44
CA GLY A 113 -17.93 -17.32 20.03
C GLY A 113 -17.11 -16.55 18.99
N THR A 114 -17.80 -15.81 18.12
CA THR A 114 -17.19 -14.94 17.10
C THR A 114 -17.85 -13.57 17.05
N THR A 115 -17.13 -12.58 16.52
CA THR A 115 -17.69 -11.26 16.18
C THR A 115 -18.57 -11.29 14.92
N TYR A 116 -18.66 -12.43 14.22
CA TYR A 116 -19.41 -12.57 12.98
C TYR A 116 -20.42 -13.72 13.05
N ASP A 117 -21.58 -13.44 13.63
CA ASP A 117 -22.67 -14.42 13.76
C ASP A 117 -23.11 -15.06 12.43
N PRO A 118 -23.11 -14.37 11.26
CA PRO A 118 -23.47 -15.01 9.99
C PRO A 118 -22.57 -16.19 9.58
N ILE A 119 -21.44 -16.42 10.26
CA ILE A 119 -20.61 -17.62 10.05
C ILE A 119 -21.43 -18.91 10.11
N VAL A 120 -22.44 -18.98 10.99
CA VAL A 120 -23.24 -20.20 11.18
C VAL A 120 -24.25 -20.44 10.05
N THR A 121 -24.50 -19.42 9.22
CA THR A 121 -25.43 -19.48 8.09
C THR A 121 -24.77 -19.34 6.73
N GLU A 122 -23.53 -18.85 6.64
CA GLU A 122 -22.84 -18.60 5.37
C GLU A 122 -21.77 -19.65 5.05
N VAL A 123 -21.14 -20.26 6.06
CA VAL A 123 -20.07 -21.26 5.83
C VAL A 123 -20.70 -22.62 5.53
N GLU A 124 -20.48 -23.15 4.33
CA GLU A 124 -21.02 -24.44 3.91
C GLU A 124 -20.14 -25.62 4.40
N PRO A 125 -20.72 -26.81 4.64
CA PRO A 125 -19.93 -28.02 4.84
C PRO A 125 -18.90 -28.21 3.72
N GLY A 126 -17.65 -28.50 4.09
CA GLY A 126 -16.52 -28.59 3.18
C GLY A 126 -15.70 -27.29 3.06
N HIS A 127 -16.20 -26.15 3.52
CA HIS A 127 -15.41 -24.91 3.54
C HIS A 127 -14.34 -24.92 4.63
N ARG A 128 -13.20 -24.30 4.36
CA ARG A 128 -12.13 -24.11 5.34
C ARG A 128 -12.46 -22.96 6.29
N VAL A 129 -12.16 -23.18 7.57
CA VAL A 129 -12.21 -22.15 8.61
C VAL A 129 -10.84 -22.09 9.26
N LEU A 130 -10.19 -20.94 9.16
CA LEU A 130 -8.82 -20.74 9.62
C LEU A 130 -8.83 -19.74 10.78
N ILE A 131 -8.01 -19.97 11.81
CA ILE A 131 -7.88 -19.06 12.95
C ILE A 131 -6.40 -18.73 13.17
N ASN A 132 -6.13 -17.49 13.60
CA ASN A 132 -4.79 -17.00 13.93
C ASN A 132 -3.85 -17.14 12.72
N ASP A 133 -4.21 -16.49 11.62
CA ASP A 133 -3.42 -16.46 10.39
C ASP A 133 -3.12 -17.86 9.83
N GLY A 134 -4.10 -18.77 9.96
CA GLY A 134 -3.99 -20.15 9.48
C GLY A 134 -3.17 -21.09 10.36
N ALA A 135 -2.75 -20.66 11.55
CA ALA A 135 -2.08 -21.49 12.54
C ALA A 135 -2.99 -22.61 13.06
N ILE A 136 -4.30 -22.36 13.13
CA ILE A 136 -5.34 -23.35 13.40
C ILE A 136 -6.16 -23.50 12.12
N ARG A 137 -6.39 -24.74 11.70
CA ARG A 137 -7.14 -25.04 10.47
C ARG A 137 -8.25 -26.03 10.75
N MET A 138 -9.43 -25.72 10.25
CA MET A 138 -10.61 -26.56 10.44
C MET A 138 -11.37 -26.69 9.13
N LEU A 139 -12.16 -27.76 9.04
CA LEU A 139 -13.10 -27.99 7.95
C LEU A 139 -14.51 -27.90 8.52
N ALA A 140 -15.37 -27.08 7.92
CA ALA A 140 -16.80 -27.10 8.23
C ALA A 140 -17.37 -28.48 7.87
N THR A 141 -18.13 -29.07 8.79
CA THR A 141 -18.67 -30.44 8.64
C THR A 141 -20.18 -30.49 8.63
N VAL A 142 -20.83 -29.71 9.49
CA VAL A 142 -22.28 -29.71 9.62
C VAL A 142 -22.74 -28.28 9.91
N ARG A 143 -23.72 -27.80 9.12
CA ARG A 143 -24.53 -26.65 9.50
C ARG A 143 -25.80 -27.16 10.18
N ARG A 144 -26.06 -26.67 11.38
CA ARG A 144 -27.24 -27.01 12.16
C ARG A 144 -28.18 -25.81 12.19
N GLU A 145 -29.42 -26.02 11.75
CA GLU A 145 -30.47 -25.02 11.86
C GLU A 145 -30.98 -24.90 13.30
N ALA A 146 -31.59 -23.77 13.61
CA ALA A 146 -32.24 -23.53 14.91
C ALA A 146 -33.31 -24.58 15.27
N SER A 147 -33.95 -25.16 14.25
CA SER A 147 -35.00 -26.18 14.35
C SER A 147 -34.48 -27.59 14.68
N HIS A 148 -33.16 -27.79 14.73
CA HIS A 148 -32.59 -29.13 14.88
C HIS A 148 -32.90 -29.75 16.26
N PRO A 149 -33.34 -31.02 16.34
CA PRO A 149 -33.80 -31.64 17.59
C PRO A 149 -32.74 -31.68 18.70
N ASP A 150 -31.47 -31.85 18.31
CA ASP A 150 -30.32 -31.87 19.23
C ASP A 150 -29.69 -30.49 19.48
N GLY A 151 -30.34 -29.40 19.04
CA GLY A 151 -29.86 -28.02 19.18
C GLY A 151 -30.45 -27.29 20.39
N ASP A 152 -29.81 -26.21 20.81
CA ASP A 152 -30.29 -25.28 21.86
C ASP A 152 -31.27 -24.22 21.32
N GLY A 153 -31.91 -24.49 20.17
CA GLY A 153 -32.78 -23.54 19.47
C GLY A 153 -32.04 -22.48 18.67
N ARG A 154 -30.71 -22.56 18.54
CA ARG A 154 -29.88 -21.60 17.78
C ARG A 154 -29.16 -22.27 16.62
N PRO A 155 -28.94 -21.52 15.51
CA PRO A 155 -28.12 -22.03 14.42
C PRO A 155 -26.67 -22.18 14.87
N ALA A 156 -26.03 -23.25 14.40
CA ALA A 156 -24.65 -23.56 14.75
C ALA A 156 -23.88 -24.15 13.57
N LEU A 157 -22.56 -23.97 13.58
CA LEU A 157 -21.64 -24.56 12.62
C LEU A 157 -20.64 -25.44 13.35
N LEU A 158 -20.59 -26.71 12.97
CA LEU A 158 -19.61 -27.65 13.50
C LEU A 158 -18.44 -27.76 12.52
N CYS A 159 -17.25 -27.51 13.03
CA CYS A 159 -15.99 -27.63 12.34
C CYS A 159 -15.15 -28.73 12.97
N ARG A 160 -14.44 -29.50 12.14
CA ARG A 160 -13.43 -30.46 12.61
C ARG A 160 -12.05 -29.86 12.47
N VAL A 161 -11.27 -29.86 13.53
CA VAL A 161 -9.88 -29.39 13.53
C VAL A 161 -9.04 -30.36 12.69
N THR A 162 -8.38 -29.82 11.67
CA THR A 162 -7.41 -30.57 10.84
C THR A 162 -5.98 -30.30 11.29
N HIS A 163 -5.69 -29.07 11.72
CA HIS A 163 -4.42 -28.67 12.31
C HIS A 163 -4.69 -27.85 13.57
N GLY A 164 -4.20 -28.37 14.69
CA GLY A 164 -4.35 -27.79 16.02
C GLY A 164 -3.26 -26.78 16.36
N ASN A 165 -3.56 -25.88 17.30
CA ASN A 165 -2.62 -24.94 17.91
C ASN A 165 -3.25 -24.31 19.15
N LEU A 166 -2.50 -23.45 19.84
CA LEU A 166 -3.00 -22.62 20.92
C LEU A 166 -3.94 -21.52 20.38
N LEU A 167 -5.20 -21.57 20.80
CA LEU A 167 -6.18 -20.51 20.62
C LEU A 167 -6.10 -19.53 21.79
N SER A 168 -5.97 -18.24 21.49
CA SER A 168 -6.09 -17.17 22.48
C SER A 168 -7.26 -16.23 22.11
N PRO A 169 -7.68 -15.32 23.00
CA PRO A 169 -8.74 -14.36 22.72
C PRO A 169 -8.46 -13.49 21.50
N SER A 170 -9.53 -13.03 20.85
CA SER A 170 -9.49 -12.00 19.80
C SER A 170 -8.68 -12.37 18.55
N LYS A 171 -8.34 -13.66 18.37
CA LYS A 171 -7.65 -14.14 17.17
C LYS A 171 -8.52 -14.01 15.93
N GLY A 172 -7.92 -13.64 14.80
CA GLY A 172 -8.62 -13.48 13.53
C GLY A 172 -9.16 -14.80 13.01
N ILE A 173 -10.31 -14.76 12.34
CA ILE A 173 -10.90 -15.88 11.62
C ILE A 173 -10.91 -15.54 10.13
N ASN A 174 -10.44 -16.47 9.30
CA ASN A 174 -10.42 -16.36 7.85
C ASN A 174 -11.30 -17.46 7.24
N LEU A 175 -12.05 -17.08 6.21
CA LEU A 175 -13.08 -17.90 5.57
C LEU A 175 -12.84 -17.89 4.04
N PRO A 176 -11.78 -18.56 3.55
CA PRO A 176 -11.31 -18.42 2.17
C PRO A 176 -12.32 -18.88 1.12
N ASP A 177 -13.11 -19.90 1.46
CA ASP A 177 -14.07 -20.52 0.54
C ASP A 177 -15.49 -19.93 0.67
N THR A 178 -15.71 -18.98 1.59
CA THR A 178 -17.04 -18.46 1.90
C THR A 178 -17.22 -17.04 1.38
N GLU A 179 -18.36 -16.77 0.74
CA GLU A 179 -18.77 -15.41 0.41
C GLU A 179 -19.29 -14.70 1.66
N VAL A 180 -18.40 -13.99 2.33
CA VAL A 180 -18.71 -13.24 3.56
C VAL A 180 -19.60 -12.03 3.23
N SER A 181 -20.79 -11.93 3.82
CA SER A 181 -21.67 -10.76 3.60
C SER A 181 -21.21 -9.46 4.27
N ALA A 182 -20.26 -9.53 5.21
CA ALA A 182 -19.68 -8.34 5.85
C ALA A 182 -19.18 -7.32 4.80
N PRO A 183 -19.53 -6.03 4.91
CA PRO A 183 -19.08 -5.01 3.98
C PRO A 183 -17.57 -4.80 4.10
N ALA A 184 -16.91 -4.50 2.98
CA ALA A 184 -15.49 -4.14 2.99
C ALA A 184 -15.24 -2.84 3.75
N LEU A 185 -16.18 -1.90 3.68
CA LEU A 185 -16.15 -0.63 4.40
C LEU A 185 -17.05 -0.69 5.64
N THR A 186 -16.45 -0.85 6.82
CA THR A 186 -17.18 -0.90 8.10
C THR A 186 -17.54 0.51 8.62
N ASP A 187 -18.43 0.60 9.61
CA ASP A 187 -18.72 1.89 10.27
C ASP A 187 -17.49 2.53 10.92
N TRP A 188 -16.59 1.70 11.45
CA TRP A 188 -15.29 2.17 11.93
C TRP A 188 -14.46 2.77 10.80
N ASP A 189 -14.38 2.08 9.66
CA ASP A 189 -13.64 2.57 8.49
C ASP A 189 -14.23 3.87 7.94
N ARG A 190 -15.56 4.04 7.94
CA ARG A 190 -16.20 5.31 7.55
C ARG A 190 -15.75 6.47 8.44
N ARG A 191 -15.71 6.25 9.76
CA ARG A 191 -15.22 7.25 10.72
C ARG A 191 -13.73 7.52 10.53
N CYS A 192 -12.92 6.50 10.26
CA CYS A 192 -11.50 6.65 9.97
C CYS A 192 -11.25 7.39 8.64
N ALA A 193 -12.05 7.15 7.61
CA ALA A 193 -11.99 7.87 6.34
C ALA A 193 -12.36 9.35 6.52
N ALA A 194 -13.41 9.66 7.29
CA ALA A 194 -13.75 11.03 7.66
C ALA A 194 -12.60 11.72 8.41
N TRP A 195 -12.05 11.04 9.42
CA TRP A 195 -10.90 11.55 10.17
C TRP A 195 -9.68 11.77 9.27
N ALA A 196 -9.41 10.87 8.32
CA ALA A 196 -8.32 11.00 7.35
C ALA A 196 -8.51 12.24 6.45
N VAL A 197 -9.75 12.53 6.05
CA VAL A 197 -10.11 13.72 5.27
C VAL A 197 -9.93 14.99 6.09
N GLU A 198 -10.46 15.04 7.31
CA GLU A 198 -10.36 16.17 8.24
C GLU A 198 -8.90 16.50 8.56
N ASN A 199 -8.08 15.46 8.70
CA ASN A 199 -6.67 15.59 9.03
C ASN A 199 -5.76 15.69 7.80
N ASP A 200 -6.29 15.91 6.59
CA ASP A 200 -5.53 16.10 5.34
C ASP A 200 -4.45 15.03 5.10
N LEU A 201 -4.82 13.76 5.27
CA LEU A 201 -3.96 12.64 4.86
C LEU A 201 -3.82 12.62 3.33
N ASP A 202 -2.78 11.95 2.85
CA ASP A 202 -2.39 11.97 1.45
C ASP A 202 -2.95 10.78 0.67
N PHE A 203 -3.15 9.63 1.34
CA PHE A 203 -3.73 8.40 0.79
C PHE A 203 -4.62 7.69 1.79
N VAL A 204 -5.52 6.85 1.29
CA VAL A 204 -6.24 5.86 2.10
C VAL A 204 -6.11 4.47 1.46
N ALA A 205 -5.87 3.44 2.27
CA ALA A 205 -5.89 2.05 1.82
C ALA A 205 -7.14 1.33 2.32
N LEU A 206 -7.82 0.60 1.44
CA LEU A 206 -9.03 -0.16 1.74
C LEU A 206 -8.67 -1.64 1.87
N SER A 207 -8.90 -2.22 3.04
CA SER A 207 -8.67 -3.63 3.34
C SER A 207 -9.77 -4.54 2.79
N PHE A 208 -9.43 -5.80 2.56
CA PHE A 208 -10.34 -6.88 2.17
C PHE A 208 -11.22 -6.57 0.94
N VAL A 209 -10.67 -5.82 -0.02
CA VAL A 209 -11.35 -5.56 -1.30
C VAL A 209 -11.59 -6.90 -2.00
N ARG A 210 -12.78 -7.09 -2.55
CA ARG A 210 -13.19 -8.29 -3.31
C ARG A 210 -13.70 -7.94 -4.70
N LYS A 211 -14.27 -6.75 -4.88
CA LYS A 211 -14.87 -6.28 -6.13
C LYS A 211 -14.73 -4.77 -6.29
N ALA A 212 -14.90 -4.27 -7.51
CA ALA A 212 -14.84 -2.83 -7.81
C ALA A 212 -15.83 -2.00 -6.96
N ALA A 213 -17.02 -2.56 -6.70
CA ALA A 213 -18.06 -1.89 -5.92
C ALA A 213 -17.61 -1.53 -4.49
N ASP A 214 -16.70 -2.32 -3.90
CA ASP A 214 -16.14 -2.00 -2.57
C ASP A 214 -15.31 -0.72 -2.61
N VAL A 215 -14.59 -0.49 -3.72
CA VAL A 215 -13.80 0.72 -3.94
C VAL A 215 -14.72 1.90 -4.25
N ASP A 216 -15.72 1.69 -5.11
CA ASP A 216 -16.72 2.73 -5.45
C ASP A 216 -17.45 3.25 -4.20
N GLU A 217 -17.79 2.37 -3.26
CA GLU A 217 -18.41 2.76 -2.00
C GLU A 217 -17.55 3.74 -1.18
N LEU A 218 -16.23 3.50 -1.11
CA LEU A 218 -15.30 4.42 -0.47
C LEU A 218 -15.14 5.72 -1.27
N LEU A 219 -15.13 5.65 -2.61
CA LEU A 219 -15.06 6.85 -3.45
C LEU A 219 -16.28 7.76 -3.23
N ASP A 220 -17.48 7.19 -3.19
CA ASP A 220 -18.73 7.92 -2.92
C ASP A 220 -18.71 8.58 -1.54
N LEU A 221 -18.21 7.86 -0.52
CA LEU A 221 -18.01 8.45 0.81
C LEU A 221 -17.04 9.64 0.75
N LEU A 222 -15.89 9.49 0.09
CA LEU A 222 -14.91 10.56 0.01
C LEU A 222 -15.42 11.78 -0.75
N GLU A 223 -16.21 11.58 -1.81
CA GLU A 223 -16.91 12.65 -2.52
C GLU A 223 -17.89 13.38 -1.62
N SER A 224 -18.69 12.65 -0.82
CA SER A 224 -19.60 13.25 0.16
C SER A 224 -18.87 14.06 1.24
N LEU A 225 -17.60 13.74 1.50
CA LEU A 225 -16.70 14.46 2.40
C LEU A 225 -15.90 15.58 1.69
N GLY A 226 -16.25 15.93 0.45
CA GLY A 226 -15.66 17.04 -0.30
C GLY A 226 -14.38 16.71 -1.08
N ARG A 227 -14.03 15.43 -1.23
CA ARG A 227 -12.89 14.97 -2.02
C ARG A 227 -13.38 14.49 -3.39
N ASP A 228 -13.26 15.32 -4.43
CA ASP A 228 -13.54 14.86 -5.81
C ASP A 228 -12.45 13.86 -6.19
N ASN A 229 -12.79 12.57 -6.15
CA ASN A 229 -11.88 11.47 -6.46
C ASN A 229 -12.10 10.83 -7.83
N ARG A 230 -13.22 11.10 -8.50
CA ARG A 230 -13.56 10.54 -9.82
C ARG A 230 -12.73 11.15 -10.93
N THR A 231 -12.36 12.41 -10.75
CA THR A 231 -11.55 13.15 -11.72
C THR A 231 -10.06 13.01 -11.40
N MET A 232 -9.29 12.36 -12.27
CA MET A 232 -7.84 12.15 -12.09
C MET A 232 -7.03 13.43 -11.83
N ASN A 233 -7.48 14.57 -12.37
CA ASN A 233 -6.82 15.87 -12.25
C ASN A 233 -7.40 16.75 -11.14
N SER A 234 -8.25 16.21 -10.26
CA SER A 234 -8.77 16.98 -9.13
C SER A 234 -7.66 17.35 -8.15
N ARG A 235 -7.73 18.56 -7.61
CA ARG A 235 -6.79 19.06 -6.59
C ARG A 235 -7.12 18.55 -5.19
N THR A 236 -8.35 18.10 -4.98
CA THR A 236 -8.85 17.69 -3.66
C THR A 236 -8.80 16.19 -3.44
N ARG A 237 -8.38 15.39 -4.44
CA ARG A 237 -8.34 13.91 -4.38
C ARG A 237 -7.64 13.38 -3.14
N LEU A 238 -8.20 12.32 -2.55
CA LEU A 238 -7.55 11.40 -1.62
C LEU A 238 -7.46 10.03 -2.30
N PRO A 239 -6.34 9.70 -2.97
CA PRO A 239 -6.18 8.45 -3.71
C PRO A 239 -6.45 7.21 -2.85
N VAL A 240 -7.21 6.28 -3.42
CA VAL A 240 -7.57 5.00 -2.80
C VAL A 240 -6.63 3.89 -3.27
N ILE A 241 -5.99 3.22 -2.32
CA ILE A 241 -5.15 2.03 -2.55
C ILE A 241 -5.96 0.78 -2.19
N ALA A 242 -6.32 -0.03 -3.18
CA ALA A 242 -7.03 -1.29 -2.93
C ALA A 242 -6.05 -2.35 -2.42
N LYS A 243 -6.34 -3.00 -1.29
CA LYS A 243 -5.52 -4.08 -0.75
C LYS A 243 -6.05 -5.42 -1.26
N ILE A 244 -5.19 -6.17 -1.94
CA ILE A 244 -5.50 -7.48 -2.51
C ILE A 244 -5.12 -8.54 -1.48
N GLU A 245 -6.15 -9.01 -0.78
CA GLU A 245 -6.04 -9.92 0.39
C GLU A 245 -6.94 -11.15 0.23
N LYS A 246 -7.83 -11.16 -0.77
CA LYS A 246 -8.89 -12.14 -0.94
C LYS A 246 -8.82 -12.82 -2.29
N PRO A 247 -9.12 -14.13 -2.40
CA PRO A 247 -9.16 -14.85 -3.67
C PRO A 247 -10.07 -14.18 -4.71
N GLN A 248 -11.23 -13.69 -4.29
CA GLN A 248 -12.20 -13.01 -5.15
C GLN A 248 -11.63 -11.75 -5.81
N ALA A 249 -10.71 -11.05 -5.14
CA ALA A 249 -10.05 -9.89 -5.73
C ALA A 249 -9.05 -10.25 -6.82
N ILE A 250 -8.52 -11.49 -6.84
CA ILE A 250 -7.70 -11.97 -7.97
C ILE A 250 -8.58 -12.16 -9.21
N GLU A 251 -9.77 -12.74 -9.05
CA GLU A 251 -10.72 -12.94 -10.13
C GLU A 251 -11.27 -11.60 -10.68
N ALA A 252 -11.53 -10.64 -9.79
CA ALA A 252 -12.04 -9.30 -10.13
C ALA A 252 -10.94 -8.23 -10.31
N LEU A 253 -9.67 -8.63 -10.44
CA LEU A 253 -8.51 -7.74 -10.32
C LEU A 253 -8.57 -6.54 -11.26
N ASP A 254 -8.89 -6.77 -12.52
CA ASP A 254 -8.93 -5.71 -13.54
C ASP A 254 -10.01 -4.66 -13.24
N ALA A 255 -11.18 -5.10 -12.77
CA ALA A 255 -12.25 -4.20 -12.37
C ALA A 255 -11.88 -3.37 -11.13
N ILE A 256 -11.22 -4.00 -10.15
CA ILE A 256 -10.71 -3.31 -8.95
C ILE A 256 -9.66 -2.26 -9.32
N LEU A 257 -8.70 -2.61 -10.17
CA LEU A 257 -7.66 -1.70 -10.65
C LEU A 257 -8.22 -0.56 -11.50
N ALA A 258 -9.32 -0.77 -12.22
CA ALA A 258 -10.00 0.30 -12.95
C ALA A 258 -10.61 1.34 -11.99
N ALA A 259 -11.16 0.90 -10.86
CA ALA A 259 -11.79 1.74 -9.84
C ALA A 259 -10.78 2.39 -8.87
N SER A 260 -9.64 1.74 -8.58
CA SER A 260 -8.68 2.23 -7.57
C SER A 260 -7.65 3.22 -8.13
N ASP A 261 -6.98 3.97 -7.26
CA ASP A 261 -5.85 4.83 -7.66
C ASP A 261 -4.51 4.12 -7.65
N GLY A 262 -4.40 3.06 -6.86
CA GLY A 262 -3.24 2.18 -6.74
C GLY A 262 -3.66 0.85 -6.10
N VAL A 263 -2.69 -0.03 -5.90
CA VAL A 263 -2.94 -1.35 -5.31
C VAL A 263 -1.84 -1.71 -4.31
N MET A 264 -2.20 -2.50 -3.30
CA MET A 264 -1.28 -3.08 -2.33
C MET A 264 -1.42 -4.60 -2.35
N VAL A 265 -0.30 -5.29 -2.61
CA VAL A 265 -0.20 -6.74 -2.50
C VAL A 265 0.11 -7.08 -1.04
N ALA A 266 -0.92 -7.46 -0.28
CA ALA A 266 -0.81 -7.78 1.14
C ALA A 266 -0.60 -9.29 1.32
N ARG A 267 0.68 -9.70 1.23
CA ARG A 267 1.09 -11.10 1.08
C ARG A 267 0.80 -11.97 2.30
N GLY A 268 0.87 -11.38 3.49
CA GLY A 268 0.52 -12.02 4.75
C GLY A 268 -0.93 -12.47 4.73
N ASP A 269 -1.86 -11.53 4.55
CA ASP A 269 -3.29 -11.83 4.49
C ASP A 269 -3.64 -12.74 3.30
N LEU A 270 -3.09 -12.46 2.11
CA LEU A 270 -3.32 -13.29 0.93
C LEU A 270 -2.84 -14.74 1.11
N GLY A 271 -1.70 -14.94 1.78
CA GLY A 271 -1.13 -16.26 2.07
C GLY A 271 -1.84 -17.03 3.18
N VAL A 272 -2.73 -16.37 3.93
CA VAL A 272 -3.66 -17.05 4.83
C VAL A 272 -4.85 -17.62 4.04
N GLU A 273 -5.37 -16.86 3.07
CA GLU A 273 -6.56 -17.22 2.31
C GLU A 273 -6.26 -18.19 1.13
N MET A 274 -5.07 -18.08 0.55
CA MET A 274 -4.63 -18.85 -0.61
C MET A 274 -3.49 -19.81 -0.27
N ASP A 275 -3.10 -20.68 -1.21
CA ASP A 275 -1.88 -21.46 -1.02
C ASP A 275 -0.67 -20.51 -1.00
N VAL A 276 0.13 -20.59 0.07
CA VAL A 276 1.35 -19.79 0.24
C VAL A 276 2.32 -19.95 -0.94
N ALA A 277 2.33 -21.11 -1.60
CA ALA A 277 3.15 -21.35 -2.78
C ALA A 277 2.66 -20.60 -4.03
N GLU A 278 1.37 -20.23 -4.10
CA GLU A 278 0.80 -19.42 -5.18
C GLU A 278 1.08 -17.93 -5.01
N VAL A 279 1.24 -17.45 -3.77
CA VAL A 279 1.41 -16.02 -3.45
C VAL A 279 2.52 -15.33 -4.27
N PRO A 280 3.73 -15.91 -4.44
CA PRO A 280 4.76 -15.28 -5.28
C PRO A 280 4.36 -15.15 -6.76
N VAL A 281 3.55 -16.07 -7.28
CA VAL A 281 3.02 -16.02 -8.66
C VAL A 281 1.92 -14.96 -8.76
N LEU A 282 1.01 -14.93 -7.79
CA LEU A 282 -0.07 -13.93 -7.72
C LEU A 282 0.50 -12.51 -7.58
N GLN A 283 1.55 -12.30 -6.78
CA GLN A 283 2.25 -11.02 -6.70
C GLN A 283 2.67 -10.53 -8.09
N LYS A 284 3.34 -11.38 -8.88
CA LYS A 284 3.80 -11.03 -10.24
C LYS A 284 2.62 -10.70 -11.15
N GLN A 285 1.52 -11.44 -11.05
CA GLN A 285 0.31 -11.17 -11.81
C GLN A 285 -0.30 -9.82 -11.43
N ILE A 286 -0.47 -9.53 -10.13
CA ILE A 286 -1.02 -8.27 -9.64
C ILE A 286 -0.16 -7.09 -10.08
N VAL A 287 1.16 -7.19 -9.89
CA VAL A 287 2.11 -6.14 -10.30
C VAL A 287 2.01 -5.88 -11.81
N LYS A 288 1.96 -6.94 -12.62
CA LYS A 288 1.84 -6.82 -14.08
C LYS A 288 0.52 -6.16 -14.51
N HIS A 289 -0.61 -6.54 -13.92
CA HIS A 289 -1.92 -5.97 -14.27
C HIS A 289 -2.01 -4.51 -13.84
N ALA A 290 -1.56 -4.19 -12.63
CA ALA A 290 -1.51 -2.83 -12.13
C ALA A 290 -0.63 -1.94 -13.01
N HIS A 291 0.53 -2.43 -13.44
CA HIS A 291 1.32 -1.77 -14.45
C HIS A 291 0.57 -1.62 -15.77
N THR A 292 -0.08 -2.65 -16.30
CA THR A 292 -0.84 -2.50 -17.55
C THR A 292 -1.89 -1.37 -17.48
N MET A 293 -2.44 -1.12 -16.29
CA MET A 293 -3.42 -0.05 -16.02
C MET A 293 -2.83 1.27 -15.51
N GLY A 294 -1.51 1.40 -15.41
CA GLY A 294 -0.86 2.61 -14.89
C GLY A 294 -1.16 2.91 -13.42
N ARG A 295 -1.38 1.87 -12.60
CA ARG A 295 -1.64 1.94 -11.17
C ARG A 295 -0.34 1.69 -10.39
N PRO A 296 0.05 2.58 -9.44
CA PRO A 296 1.18 2.33 -8.57
C PRO A 296 0.92 1.13 -7.67
N VAL A 297 1.96 0.33 -7.43
CA VAL A 297 1.90 -0.92 -6.68
C VAL A 297 2.78 -0.87 -5.43
N ILE A 298 2.17 -1.19 -4.29
CA ILE A 298 2.87 -1.42 -3.03
C ILE A 298 2.96 -2.92 -2.79
N VAL A 299 4.16 -3.47 -2.59
CA VAL A 299 4.34 -4.84 -2.08
C VAL A 299 4.56 -4.76 -0.57
N ALA A 300 3.70 -5.45 0.18
CA ALA A 300 3.54 -5.27 1.62
C ALA A 300 3.63 -6.59 2.40
N THR A 301 3.93 -6.46 3.69
CA THR A 301 4.03 -7.53 4.73
C THR A 301 5.15 -8.52 4.49
N GLN A 302 5.73 -9.09 5.57
CA GLN A 302 6.79 -10.10 5.49
C GLN A 302 8.00 -9.69 4.63
N MET A 303 8.35 -8.40 4.62
CA MET A 303 9.48 -7.91 3.82
C MET A 303 10.81 -8.18 4.53
N LEU A 304 10.93 -7.73 5.78
CA LEU A 304 12.12 -7.92 6.62
C LEU A 304 11.69 -8.35 8.04
N GLU A 305 10.71 -9.24 8.14
CA GLU A 305 10.01 -9.64 9.38
C GLU A 305 10.97 -10.01 10.52
N SER A 306 12.06 -10.74 10.24
CA SER A 306 13.06 -11.13 11.23
C SER A 306 13.67 -9.91 11.93
N MET A 307 13.67 -8.75 11.26
CA MET A 307 14.23 -7.50 11.80
C MET A 307 13.38 -6.84 12.87
N ILE A 308 12.18 -7.37 13.17
CA ILE A 308 11.44 -7.03 14.39
C ILE A 308 12.30 -7.33 15.63
N SER A 309 12.98 -8.48 15.62
CA SER A 309 13.74 -8.99 16.78
C SER A 309 15.24 -9.07 16.56
N ALA A 310 15.73 -9.03 15.32
CA ALA A 310 17.14 -9.11 14.94
C ALA A 310 17.65 -7.85 14.22
N PRO A 311 18.93 -7.47 14.35
CA PRO A 311 19.47 -6.28 13.68
C PRO A 311 19.81 -6.51 12.20
N THR A 312 19.70 -7.74 11.70
CA THR A 312 20.01 -8.12 10.31
C THR A 312 18.92 -9.04 9.76
N PRO A 313 18.56 -8.90 8.48
CA PRO A 313 17.60 -9.78 7.84
C PRO A 313 18.24 -11.13 7.48
N THR A 314 17.40 -12.09 7.15
CA THR A 314 17.81 -13.31 6.48
C THR A 314 18.14 -13.06 5.00
N ARG A 315 18.88 -13.99 4.38
CA ARG A 315 19.13 -13.96 2.93
C ARG A 315 17.84 -14.13 2.12
N ALA A 316 16.87 -14.88 2.65
CA ALA A 316 15.58 -15.12 2.01
C ALA A 316 14.78 -13.82 1.91
N GLU A 317 14.70 -13.05 2.99
CA GLU A 317 14.00 -11.75 3.02
C GLU A 317 14.66 -10.72 2.08
N VAL A 318 16.00 -10.63 2.08
CA VAL A 318 16.68 -9.73 1.12
C VAL A 318 16.40 -10.14 -0.32
N SER A 319 16.37 -11.44 -0.61
CA SER A 319 16.01 -11.96 -1.93
C SER A 319 14.56 -11.62 -2.28
N ASP A 320 13.64 -11.74 -1.34
CA ASP A 320 12.22 -11.43 -1.52
C ASP A 320 12.00 -9.94 -1.82
N VAL A 321 12.58 -9.05 -1.01
CA VAL A 321 12.57 -7.60 -1.27
C VAL A 321 13.14 -7.27 -2.65
N ALA A 322 14.29 -7.84 -3.01
CA ALA A 322 14.87 -7.62 -4.32
C ALA A 322 13.93 -8.08 -5.44
N ASN A 323 13.32 -9.27 -5.32
CA ASN A 323 12.39 -9.78 -6.33
C ASN A 323 11.13 -8.92 -6.45
N ALA A 324 10.56 -8.39 -5.36
CA ALA A 324 9.44 -7.45 -5.44
C ALA A 324 9.78 -6.21 -6.28
N ILE A 325 11.00 -5.72 -6.18
CA ILE A 325 11.49 -4.57 -6.96
C ILE A 325 11.71 -4.95 -8.43
N LEU A 326 12.31 -6.11 -8.68
CA LEU A 326 12.49 -6.65 -10.03
C LEU A 326 11.16 -6.93 -10.73
N ASP A 327 10.14 -7.37 -9.97
CA ASP A 327 8.80 -7.63 -10.47
C ASP A 327 8.10 -6.35 -10.93
N GLY A 328 8.42 -5.22 -10.31
CA GLY A 328 7.84 -3.96 -10.69
C GLY A 328 7.33 -3.08 -9.56
N ALA A 329 7.54 -3.40 -8.28
CA ALA A 329 7.00 -2.59 -7.19
C ALA A 329 7.38 -1.10 -7.36
N ASP A 330 6.40 -0.20 -7.27
CA ASP A 330 6.65 1.23 -7.09
C ASP A 330 7.16 1.48 -5.68
N ALA A 331 6.67 0.69 -4.72
CA ALA A 331 7.05 0.81 -3.33
C ALA A 331 7.03 -0.52 -2.56
N THR A 332 7.86 -0.59 -1.54
CA THR A 332 7.95 -1.70 -0.58
C THR A 332 7.58 -1.21 0.81
N MET A 333 6.81 -1.98 1.59
CA MET A 333 6.28 -1.54 2.87
C MET A 333 6.77 -2.36 4.07
N LEU A 334 7.24 -1.66 5.09
CA LEU A 334 7.55 -2.19 6.42
C LEU A 334 6.32 -2.05 7.34
N SER A 335 6.00 -3.13 8.04
CA SER A 335 4.85 -3.29 8.93
C SER A 335 5.32 -3.31 10.40
N GLY A 336 5.38 -4.49 11.01
CA GLY A 336 5.80 -4.65 12.41
C GLY A 336 7.25 -4.21 12.63
N GLU A 337 8.09 -4.32 11.61
CA GLU A 337 9.51 -4.02 11.66
C GLU A 337 9.80 -2.58 12.09
N THR A 338 8.95 -1.63 11.68
CA THR A 338 9.04 -0.22 12.07
C THR A 338 8.05 0.16 13.16
N ALA A 339 6.89 -0.48 13.22
CA ALA A 339 5.86 -0.11 14.19
C ALA A 339 6.20 -0.54 15.63
N VAL A 340 6.71 -1.77 15.80
CA VAL A 340 6.98 -2.38 17.12
C VAL A 340 8.37 -3.01 17.22
N GLY A 341 9.11 -3.07 16.12
CA GLY A 341 10.43 -3.69 16.04
C GLY A 341 11.50 -2.98 16.88
N ARG A 342 12.54 -3.73 17.24
CA ARG A 342 13.67 -3.24 18.03
C ARG A 342 14.66 -2.40 17.22
N PHE A 343 14.64 -2.52 15.88
CA PHE A 343 15.65 -1.94 14.99
C PHE A 343 15.06 -1.11 13.83
N PRO A 344 14.06 -0.24 14.06
CA PRO A 344 13.25 0.36 12.98
C PRO A 344 14.08 1.15 11.96
N VAL A 345 15.05 1.95 12.43
CA VAL A 345 15.92 2.76 11.56
C VAL A 345 16.87 1.90 10.71
N ILE A 346 17.43 0.84 11.31
CA ILE A 346 18.33 -0.08 10.61
C ILE A 346 17.57 -0.90 9.55
N THR A 347 16.32 -1.27 9.84
CA THR A 347 15.43 -1.93 8.88
C THR A 347 15.18 -1.06 7.65
N VAL A 348 14.83 0.22 7.84
CA VAL A 348 14.65 1.16 6.71
C VAL A 348 15.92 1.28 5.88
N LYS A 349 17.07 1.46 6.55
CA LYS A 349 18.37 1.55 5.87
C LYS A 349 18.68 0.30 5.03
N THR A 350 18.33 -0.86 5.57
CA THR A 350 18.49 -2.16 4.89
C THR A 350 17.57 -2.25 3.68
N MET A 351 16.29 -1.90 3.82
CA MET A 351 15.32 -1.84 2.71
C MET A 351 15.81 -0.92 1.58
N ALA A 352 16.20 0.31 1.91
CA ALA A 352 16.69 1.30 0.94
C ALA A 352 18.00 0.85 0.25
N ARG A 353 18.88 0.16 0.98
CA ARG A 353 20.10 -0.43 0.41
C ARG A 353 19.77 -1.56 -0.58
N THR A 354 18.87 -2.46 -0.22
CA THR A 354 18.43 -3.55 -1.10
C THR A 354 17.81 -2.99 -2.38
N ALA A 355 16.98 -1.96 -2.26
CA ALA A 355 16.37 -1.30 -3.40
C ALA A 355 17.41 -0.71 -4.36
N ARG A 356 18.38 0.06 -3.85
CA ARG A 356 19.47 0.60 -4.67
C ARG A 356 20.26 -0.48 -5.43
N ILE A 357 20.52 -1.61 -4.79
CA ILE A 357 21.26 -2.72 -5.41
C ILE A 357 20.42 -3.38 -6.51
N ALA A 358 19.13 -3.63 -6.26
CA ALA A 358 18.21 -4.23 -7.23
C ALA A 358 17.98 -3.30 -8.44
N GLU A 359 17.79 -2.01 -8.21
CA GLU A 359 17.67 -0.98 -9.26
C GLU A 359 18.95 -0.88 -10.10
N GLY A 360 20.12 -0.93 -9.45
CA GLY A 360 21.41 -0.96 -10.15
C GLY A 360 21.55 -2.18 -11.06
N TYR A 361 21.00 -3.33 -10.66
CA TYR A 361 20.93 -4.51 -11.53
C TYR A 361 19.98 -4.27 -12.73
N LEU A 362 18.79 -3.70 -12.52
CA LEU A 362 17.86 -3.36 -13.62
C LEU A 362 18.49 -2.39 -14.63
N ALA A 363 19.24 -1.40 -14.15
CA ALA A 363 19.91 -0.44 -15.02
C ALA A 363 20.98 -1.09 -15.91
N ARG A 364 21.76 -2.05 -15.37
CA ARG A 364 22.88 -2.71 -16.09
C ARG A 364 22.48 -3.95 -16.90
N SER A 365 21.45 -4.66 -16.48
CA SER A 365 21.07 -5.96 -17.08
C SER A 365 20.46 -5.84 -18.47
N GLY A 366 20.13 -4.62 -18.92
CA GLY A 366 19.42 -4.41 -20.17
C GLY A 366 17.97 -4.91 -20.15
N LEU A 367 17.51 -5.49 -19.02
CA LEU A 367 16.12 -5.85 -18.81
C LEU A 367 15.26 -4.61 -19.06
N LYS A 368 14.41 -4.69 -20.07
CA LYS A 368 13.39 -3.69 -20.29
C LYS A 368 12.24 -4.02 -19.33
N PRO A 369 11.63 -3.02 -18.67
CA PRO A 369 10.37 -3.20 -17.99
C PRO A 369 9.43 -3.98 -18.92
N THR A 370 8.84 -5.06 -18.41
CA THR A 370 8.28 -6.14 -19.21
C THR A 370 7.20 -5.68 -20.20
N GLN A 371 6.59 -4.50 -20.03
CA GLN A 371 5.66 -3.91 -20.99
C GLN A 371 5.76 -2.38 -20.98
N ARG A 372 6.01 -1.75 -22.14
CA ARG A 372 5.56 -0.37 -22.38
C ARG A 372 4.03 -0.48 -22.55
N PRO A 373 3.21 0.22 -21.77
CA PRO A 373 1.77 0.00 -21.76
C PRO A 373 1.17 0.21 -23.15
N ALA A 374 0.19 -0.63 -23.50
CA ALA A 374 -0.77 -0.27 -24.53
C ALA A 374 -1.51 1.01 -24.09
N PRO A 375 -1.88 1.92 -25.02
CA PRO A 375 -2.63 3.13 -24.69
C PRO A 375 -3.98 2.87 -23.99
N GLU A 376 -4.49 1.63 -24.03
CA GLU A 376 -5.88 1.25 -23.72
C GLU A 376 -6.28 1.46 -22.25
N GLY A 377 -5.34 1.40 -21.30
CA GLY A 377 -5.63 1.63 -19.87
C GLY A 377 -5.51 3.10 -19.41
N LEU A 378 -4.97 3.97 -20.26
CA LEU A 378 -4.61 5.34 -19.91
C LEU A 378 -5.61 6.34 -20.48
N ARG A 379 -6.29 7.08 -19.61
CA ARG A 379 -7.36 8.02 -19.99
C ARG A 379 -6.89 9.19 -20.85
N ASP A 380 -5.63 9.64 -20.71
CA ASP A 380 -5.04 10.72 -21.54
C ASP A 380 -3.97 10.16 -22.48
N HIS A 381 -4.38 9.84 -23.70
CA HIS A 381 -3.49 9.30 -24.74
C HIS A 381 -2.35 10.26 -25.11
N ARG A 382 -2.53 11.59 -24.96
CA ARG A 382 -1.49 12.58 -25.25
C ARG A 382 -0.39 12.55 -24.21
N ALA A 383 -0.75 12.60 -22.92
CA ALA A 383 0.23 12.49 -21.84
C ALA A 383 0.99 11.15 -21.90
N ALA A 384 0.27 10.05 -22.20
CA ALA A 384 0.86 8.74 -22.41
C ALA A 384 1.85 8.71 -23.60
N ALA A 385 1.50 9.34 -24.73
CA ALA A 385 2.38 9.42 -25.89
C ALA A 385 3.67 10.19 -25.60
N ILE A 386 3.56 11.32 -24.90
CA ILE A 386 4.72 12.12 -24.48
C ILE A 386 5.60 11.32 -23.53
N ALA A 387 5.02 10.63 -22.55
CA ALA A 387 5.77 9.82 -21.61
C ALA A 387 6.56 8.70 -22.32
N ARG A 388 5.99 8.06 -23.34
CA ARG A 388 6.72 7.10 -24.19
C ARG A 388 7.84 7.75 -24.99
N GLY A 389 7.61 8.94 -25.55
CA GLY A 389 8.65 9.70 -26.24
C GLY A 389 9.80 10.08 -25.31
N VAL A 390 9.48 10.51 -24.09
CA VAL A 390 10.45 10.79 -23.03
C VAL A 390 11.26 9.53 -22.69
N ALA A 391 10.62 8.37 -22.56
CA ALA A 391 11.33 7.12 -22.29
C ALA A 391 12.33 6.77 -23.40
N ALA A 392 11.98 6.98 -24.67
CA ALA A 392 12.89 6.76 -25.79
C ALA A 392 14.09 7.73 -25.75
N ILE A 393 13.84 9.02 -25.50
CA ILE A 393 14.90 10.04 -25.40
C ILE A 393 15.84 9.74 -24.22
N VAL A 394 15.30 9.28 -23.08
CA VAL A 394 16.09 8.93 -21.89
C VAL A 394 16.99 7.72 -22.15
N GLU A 395 16.52 6.74 -22.92
CA GLU A 395 17.34 5.58 -23.32
C GLU A 395 18.52 5.98 -24.22
N GLU A 396 18.38 7.03 -25.03
CA GLU A 396 19.40 7.44 -26.01
C GLU A 396 20.36 8.51 -25.47
N LEU A 397 19.84 9.54 -24.78
CA LEU A 397 20.64 10.66 -24.30
C LEU A 397 21.16 10.46 -22.87
N GLU A 398 20.61 9.48 -22.14
CA GLU A 398 20.96 9.22 -20.75
C GLU A 398 21.05 10.48 -19.86
N PRO A 399 20.05 11.39 -19.90
CA PRO A 399 20.13 12.65 -19.19
C PRO A 399 20.28 12.42 -17.68
N ARG A 400 20.91 13.39 -17.00
CA ARG A 400 21.14 13.33 -15.56
C ARG A 400 19.83 13.17 -14.80
N TYR A 401 18.82 13.94 -15.19
CA TYR A 401 17.46 13.88 -14.67
C TYR A 401 16.42 14.08 -15.76
N VAL A 402 15.24 13.53 -15.52
CA VAL A 402 14.01 14.01 -16.17
C VAL A 402 13.37 15.02 -15.23
N VAL A 403 12.91 16.14 -15.75
CA VAL A 403 12.27 17.20 -14.98
C VAL A 403 10.86 17.40 -15.50
N ILE A 404 9.87 17.44 -14.63
CA ILE A 404 8.47 17.65 -15.03
C ILE A 404 7.80 18.72 -14.17
N TRP A 405 7.03 19.62 -14.80
CA TRP A 405 5.99 20.35 -14.07
C TRP A 405 4.72 19.51 -13.99
N SER A 406 4.23 19.22 -12.79
CA SER A 406 3.08 18.35 -12.56
C SER A 406 2.20 18.87 -11.43
N GLU A 407 1.30 19.80 -11.76
CA GLU A 407 0.47 20.53 -10.79
C GLU A 407 -0.36 19.61 -9.87
N THR A 408 -0.96 18.55 -10.43
CA THR A 408 -1.82 17.59 -9.70
C THR A 408 -1.23 16.18 -9.64
N GLY A 409 0.03 16.00 -10.05
CA GLY A 409 0.70 14.69 -10.06
C GLY A 409 0.42 13.81 -11.29
N GLY A 410 -0.57 14.13 -12.12
CA GLY A 410 -0.96 13.31 -13.28
C GLY A 410 0.17 13.06 -14.28
N GLY A 411 0.87 14.11 -14.71
CA GLY A 411 2.00 13.99 -15.64
C GLY A 411 3.17 13.19 -15.06
N ALA A 412 3.49 13.43 -13.78
CA ALA A 412 4.52 12.66 -13.07
C ALA A 412 4.16 11.16 -13.00
N ARG A 413 2.89 10.82 -12.78
CA ARG A 413 2.41 9.44 -12.79
C ARG A 413 2.66 8.75 -14.13
N TYR A 414 2.39 9.41 -15.26
CA TYR A 414 2.69 8.85 -16.58
C TYR A 414 4.19 8.58 -16.79
N LEU A 415 5.07 9.46 -16.30
CA LEU A 415 6.52 9.26 -16.39
C LEU A 415 7.02 8.16 -15.46
N SER A 416 6.58 8.16 -14.19
CA SER A 416 6.83 7.09 -13.21
C SER A 416 6.50 5.72 -13.81
N HIS A 417 5.36 5.67 -14.48
CA HIS A 417 4.84 4.46 -15.06
C HIS A 417 5.66 3.93 -16.25
N CYS A 418 6.44 4.79 -16.92
CA CYS A 418 7.40 4.35 -17.94
C CYS A 418 8.65 3.67 -17.36
N ARG A 419 8.77 3.58 -16.02
CA ARG A 419 9.88 2.94 -15.29
C ARG A 419 11.24 3.42 -15.79
N LEU A 420 11.38 4.74 -15.89
CA LEU A 420 12.60 5.39 -16.36
C LEU A 420 13.78 5.02 -15.45
N ARG A 421 14.93 4.75 -16.06
CA ARG A 421 16.18 4.44 -15.33
C ARG A 421 16.83 5.67 -14.69
N ARG A 422 16.33 6.86 -15.01
CA ARG A 422 16.80 8.14 -14.49
C ARG A 422 15.77 8.70 -13.50
N PRO A 423 16.20 9.30 -12.37
CA PRO A 423 15.29 9.93 -11.44
C PRO A 423 14.52 11.08 -12.12
N ILE A 424 13.28 11.27 -11.67
CA ILE A 424 12.37 12.30 -12.18
C ILE A 424 12.17 13.35 -11.09
N ILE A 425 12.56 14.60 -11.35
CA ILE A 425 12.29 15.73 -10.46
C ILE A 425 10.95 16.35 -10.86
N ALA A 426 9.95 16.26 -9.98
CA ALA A 426 8.59 16.72 -10.26
C ALA A 426 8.27 18.01 -9.51
N PHE A 427 8.25 19.13 -10.22
CA PHE A 427 7.88 20.43 -9.68
C PHE A 427 6.35 20.59 -9.61
N THR A 428 5.86 21.17 -8.54
CA THR A 428 4.44 21.49 -8.34
C THR A 428 4.27 22.70 -7.43
N SER A 429 3.15 23.41 -7.56
CA SER A 429 2.73 24.44 -6.61
C SER A 429 1.73 23.95 -5.56
N SER A 430 1.33 22.68 -5.65
CA SER A 430 0.38 22.06 -4.72
C SER A 430 1.11 21.23 -3.66
N PRO A 431 1.06 21.63 -2.36
CA PRO A 431 1.64 20.84 -1.28
C PRO A 431 1.06 19.43 -1.17
N ARG A 432 -0.24 19.27 -1.50
CA ARG A 432 -0.91 17.97 -1.52
C ARG A 432 -0.38 17.09 -2.65
N ALA A 433 -0.22 17.65 -3.85
CA ALA A 433 0.34 16.90 -4.98
C ALA A 433 1.81 16.54 -4.72
N GLU A 434 2.59 17.40 -4.07
CA GLU A 434 3.96 17.10 -3.64
C GLU A 434 3.99 15.84 -2.78
N ARG A 435 3.17 15.80 -1.72
CA ARG A 435 3.08 14.64 -0.82
C ARG A 435 2.53 13.40 -1.51
N GLN A 436 1.54 13.52 -2.40
CA GLN A 436 0.99 12.38 -3.13
C GLN A 436 1.93 11.80 -4.19
N MET A 437 2.80 12.61 -4.79
CA MET A 437 3.81 12.12 -5.74
C MET A 437 4.91 11.30 -5.06
N THR A 438 5.03 11.32 -3.73
CA THR A 438 6.07 10.56 -2.99
C THR A 438 5.93 9.05 -3.10
N LEU A 439 4.75 8.54 -3.48
CA LEU A 439 4.49 7.11 -3.70
C LEU A 439 4.92 6.62 -5.10
N LEU A 440 5.11 7.53 -6.06
CA LEU A 440 5.33 7.19 -7.46
C LEU A 440 6.79 6.81 -7.72
N TYR A 441 7.04 5.67 -8.37
CA TYR A 441 8.37 5.19 -8.75
C TYR A 441 9.23 6.27 -9.43
N GLY A 442 10.45 6.44 -8.93
CA GLY A 442 11.44 7.37 -9.49
C GLY A 442 11.12 8.86 -9.34
N ILE A 443 9.95 9.23 -8.80
CA ILE A 443 9.56 10.63 -8.62
C ILE A 443 10.19 11.23 -7.36
N HIS A 444 10.77 12.41 -7.49
CA HIS A 444 11.26 13.26 -6.42
C HIS A 444 10.56 14.60 -6.52
N PRO A 445 9.49 14.81 -5.73
CA PRO A 445 8.70 16.01 -5.86
C PRO A 445 9.39 17.23 -5.22
N VAL A 446 9.13 18.41 -5.76
CA VAL A 446 9.67 19.68 -5.27
C VAL A 446 8.55 20.74 -5.31
N LEU A 447 8.20 21.27 -4.15
CA LEU A 447 7.28 22.41 -4.04
C LEU A 447 7.96 23.71 -4.45
N VAL A 448 7.38 24.41 -5.42
CA VAL A 448 7.76 25.76 -5.85
C VAL A 448 6.51 26.55 -6.26
N GLU A 449 6.60 27.87 -6.27
CA GLU A 449 5.52 28.69 -6.84
C GLU A 449 5.40 28.47 -8.37
N THR A 450 4.19 28.67 -8.91
CA THR A 450 3.94 28.55 -10.35
C THR A 450 4.74 29.61 -11.11
N PRO A 451 5.70 29.21 -11.96
CA PRO A 451 6.48 30.18 -12.72
C PRO A 451 5.59 30.84 -13.78
N PRO A 452 5.79 32.13 -14.08
CA PRO A 452 4.96 32.87 -15.03
C PRO A 452 5.11 32.38 -16.48
N GLY A 453 6.14 31.60 -16.78
CA GLY A 453 6.36 31.07 -18.11
C GLY A 453 7.61 30.19 -18.20
N THR A 454 7.87 29.70 -19.41
CA THR A 454 8.93 28.72 -19.71
C THR A 454 10.31 29.14 -19.25
N GLU A 455 10.75 30.35 -19.58
CA GLU A 455 12.10 30.79 -19.22
C GLU A 455 12.28 30.97 -17.71
N SER A 456 11.23 31.40 -16.99
CA SER A 456 11.26 31.44 -15.54
C SER A 456 11.32 30.03 -14.94
N PHE A 457 10.61 29.06 -15.53
CA PHE A 457 10.68 27.68 -15.08
C PHE A 457 12.07 27.08 -15.29
N ILE A 458 12.70 27.32 -16.43
CA ILE A 458 14.07 26.87 -16.71
C ILE A 458 15.05 27.44 -15.68
N ARG A 459 14.94 28.72 -15.33
CA ARG A 459 15.74 29.31 -14.24
C ARG A 459 15.49 28.62 -12.90
N THR A 460 14.23 28.36 -12.54
CA THR A 460 13.89 27.61 -11.31
C THR A 460 14.51 26.21 -11.31
N ILE A 461 14.58 25.53 -12.45
CA ILE A 461 15.24 24.24 -12.60
C ILE A 461 16.74 24.37 -12.34
N ASP A 462 17.41 25.31 -13.01
CA ASP A 462 18.85 25.57 -12.84
C ASP A 462 19.17 25.89 -11.35
N ASP A 463 18.46 26.85 -10.76
CA ASP A 463 18.65 27.27 -9.36
C ASP A 463 18.41 26.11 -8.37
N THR A 464 17.39 25.28 -8.62
CA THR A 464 17.05 24.17 -7.72
C THR A 464 18.05 23.03 -7.85
N ILE A 465 18.35 22.58 -9.06
CA ILE A 465 19.15 21.38 -9.29
C ILE A 465 20.63 21.68 -9.02
N VAL A 466 21.16 22.78 -9.57
CA VAL A 466 22.56 23.16 -9.38
C VAL A 466 22.78 23.76 -7.99
N GLY A 467 21.89 24.65 -7.53
CA GLY A 467 22.00 25.28 -6.21
C GLY A 467 21.90 24.31 -5.03
N ARG A 468 21.23 23.15 -5.21
CA ARG A 468 21.21 22.07 -4.21
C ARG A 468 22.32 21.02 -4.39
N GLY A 469 23.19 21.19 -5.39
CA GLY A 469 24.28 20.24 -5.69
C GLY A 469 23.78 18.86 -6.14
N TRP A 470 22.66 18.81 -6.86
CA TRP A 470 22.13 17.55 -7.41
C TRP A 470 22.77 17.19 -8.75
N ALA A 471 23.12 18.21 -9.53
CA ALA A 471 23.89 18.13 -10.77
C ALA A 471 24.80 19.36 -10.90
N GLU A 472 25.78 19.27 -11.79
CA GLU A 472 26.69 20.35 -12.16
C GLU A 472 26.18 21.11 -13.39
N ALA A 473 26.61 22.36 -13.55
CA ALA A 473 26.36 23.11 -14.79
C ALA A 473 27.02 22.39 -15.98
N GLY A 474 26.34 22.36 -17.13
CA GLY A 474 26.76 21.59 -18.31
C GLY A 474 26.15 20.18 -18.38
N GLU A 475 25.61 19.63 -17.29
CA GLU A 475 24.89 18.35 -17.35
C GLU A 475 23.53 18.52 -18.05
N THR A 476 23.13 17.51 -18.83
CA THR A 476 21.87 17.53 -19.58
C THR A 476 20.70 17.02 -18.76
N VAL A 477 19.59 17.75 -18.77
CA VAL A 477 18.28 17.32 -18.24
C VAL A 477 17.21 17.35 -19.32
N LEU A 478 16.23 16.46 -19.19
CA LEU A 478 15.08 16.41 -20.10
C LEU A 478 13.85 17.03 -19.42
N VAL A 479 13.40 18.17 -19.91
CA VAL A 479 12.29 18.95 -19.33
C VAL A 479 10.98 18.62 -20.03
N VAL A 480 9.96 18.27 -19.26
CA VAL A 480 8.61 17.93 -19.69
C VAL A 480 7.63 18.89 -19.03
N LYS A 481 6.73 19.51 -19.80
CA LYS A 481 5.74 20.45 -19.23
C LYS A 481 4.50 20.61 -20.08
N GLY A 482 3.48 21.23 -19.49
CA GLY A 482 2.37 21.85 -20.20
C GLY A 482 2.60 23.32 -20.48
N GLU A 483 1.90 23.86 -21.46
CA GLU A 483 1.69 25.30 -21.60
C GLU A 483 0.19 25.61 -21.68
N PRO A 484 -0.33 26.53 -20.86
CA PRO A 484 0.36 27.29 -19.81
C PRO A 484 0.88 26.42 -18.65
N ILE A 485 1.93 26.89 -17.95
CA ILE A 485 2.46 26.19 -16.76
C ILE A 485 1.47 26.39 -15.59
N GLY A 486 1.31 25.38 -14.74
CA GLY A 486 0.36 25.40 -13.63
C GLY A 486 -1.05 24.94 -14.02
N THR A 487 -1.35 24.74 -15.30
CA THR A 487 -2.67 24.24 -15.74
C THR A 487 -2.74 22.71 -15.61
N PRO A 488 -3.67 22.15 -14.81
CA PRO A 488 -3.85 20.70 -14.71
C PRO A 488 -4.23 20.05 -16.05
N GLY A 489 -3.81 18.80 -16.26
CA GLY A 489 -4.17 18.03 -17.47
C GLY A 489 -3.48 18.48 -18.76
N VAL A 490 -2.53 19.42 -18.69
CA VAL A 490 -1.76 19.88 -19.84
C VAL A 490 -0.33 19.35 -19.71
N THR A 491 0.04 18.42 -20.57
CA THR A 491 1.43 17.99 -20.79
C THR A 491 1.59 17.86 -22.30
N ASN A 492 2.39 18.73 -22.91
CA ASN A 492 2.44 18.87 -24.38
C ASN A 492 3.80 19.29 -24.95
N LYS A 493 4.83 19.53 -24.11
CA LYS A 493 6.16 19.93 -24.57
C LYS A 493 7.27 19.13 -23.91
N ILE A 494 8.31 18.88 -24.68
CA ILE A 494 9.58 18.29 -24.27
C ILE A 494 10.70 19.26 -24.69
N ARG A 495 11.69 19.49 -23.83
CA ARG A 495 12.89 20.28 -24.11
C ARG A 495 14.11 19.56 -23.55
N ILE A 496 15.13 19.38 -24.38
CA ILE A 496 16.46 19.00 -23.92
C ILE A 496 17.14 20.29 -23.45
N HIS A 497 17.63 20.31 -22.21
CA HIS A 497 18.21 21.51 -21.60
C HIS A 497 19.56 21.17 -20.96
N GLU A 498 20.55 22.02 -21.21
CA GLU A 498 21.84 21.96 -20.56
C GLU A 498 21.82 22.90 -19.35
N LEU A 499 22.07 22.34 -18.16
CA LEU A 499 21.99 23.07 -16.90
C LEU A 499 22.96 24.24 -16.85
N ARG A 500 22.50 25.38 -16.34
CA ARG A 500 23.30 26.61 -16.22
C ARG A 500 23.63 26.88 -14.76
N ALA A 501 24.73 27.59 -14.53
CA ALA A 501 25.03 28.08 -13.19
C ALA A 501 23.93 29.05 -12.73
N PRO A 502 23.50 29.02 -11.45
CA PRO A 502 22.57 30.00 -10.90
C PRO A 502 23.11 31.41 -11.11
N LEU A 503 22.22 32.35 -11.42
CA LEU A 503 22.60 33.77 -11.48
C LEU A 503 22.90 34.25 -10.05
N ALA A 504 24.07 34.88 -9.88
CA ALA A 504 24.55 35.37 -8.59
C ALA A 504 23.65 36.47 -7.99
#